data_AF-A0A2M7XWB3-F1
#
_entry.id   AF-A0A2M7XWB3-F1
#
_cell.length_a   1.000
_cell.length_b   1.000
_cell.length_c   1.000
_cell.angle_alpha   90.00
_cell.angle_beta   90.00
_cell.angle_gamma   90.00
#
_symmetry.space_group_name_H-M   'P 1'
#
loop_
_entity.id
_entity.type
_entity.pdbx_description
1 polymer ?
#
loop_
_entity_poly.entity_id
_entity_poly.type
_entity_poly.pdbx_seq_one_letter_code
_entity_poly.pdbx_strand_id
1 'polypeptide(L)'
;MKKYWVSLSILVLVAAVFGANHMNPATRMPANLENRLVPQGQEITELPGTSSPIYLPTTREDNIVLVDSSLNGYGMLAGETNPLSWDPVNNRFLMGYRQWAGTTASGVIGAALSEDGGQSFFTYSNLNAGVGAQQAGRYPSAIATPNYPLIIWNENGGGGGTYGGRAYYTYDEGEYGGEIFAPPTDLSSSPTTNDIWQGSPCVSYAADGNMYVNTVFADWTDPRDKYLFRSNTEGAWDGLPLTWQPPVVMLDQAREFLGDASSNYTSNGALDINDDGVGYFVVTGYWND
;
A
#
# COMPACT_ATOMS: atom_id res chain seq x y z
N MET A 1 -43.61 -9.06 -44.62
CA MET A 1 -42.52 -8.41 -43.86
C MET A 1 -42.57 -8.68 -42.36
N LYS A 2 -43.69 -8.47 -41.64
CA LYS A 2 -43.78 -8.71 -40.17
C LYS A 2 -43.45 -10.15 -39.69
N LYS A 3 -43.73 -11.19 -40.47
CA LYS A 3 -43.45 -12.59 -40.08
C LYS A 3 -41.95 -12.95 -40.05
N TYR A 4 -41.11 -12.27 -40.84
CA TYR A 4 -39.67 -12.54 -40.87
C TYR A 4 -38.92 -11.88 -39.71
N TRP A 5 -39.43 -10.76 -39.20
CA TRP A 5 -38.85 -10.06 -38.04
C TRP A 5 -39.04 -10.85 -36.74
N VAL A 6 -40.21 -11.48 -36.54
CA VAL A 6 -40.45 -12.31 -35.35
C VAL A 6 -39.55 -13.55 -35.32
N SER A 7 -39.32 -14.19 -36.48
CA SER A 7 -38.43 -15.34 -36.57
C SER A 7 -36.96 -14.98 -36.33
N LEU A 8 -36.51 -13.80 -36.79
CA LEU A 8 -35.14 -13.33 -36.56
C LEU A 8 -34.91 -12.95 -35.10
N SER A 9 -35.89 -12.31 -34.44
CA SER A 9 -35.80 -11.97 -33.01
C SER A 9 -35.73 -13.20 -32.10
N ILE A 10 -36.47 -14.26 -32.42
CA ILE A 10 -36.44 -15.52 -31.65
C ILE A 10 -35.09 -16.23 -31.85
N LEU A 11 -34.53 -16.22 -33.07
CA LEU A 11 -33.22 -16.84 -33.33
C LEU A 11 -32.08 -16.13 -32.58
N VAL A 12 -32.12 -14.79 -32.49
CA VAL A 12 -31.12 -13.98 -31.77
C VAL A 12 -31.23 -14.16 -30.25
N LEU A 13 -32.45 -14.29 -29.72
CA LEU A 13 -32.66 -14.58 -28.29
C LEU A 13 -32.20 -15.99 -27.89
N VAL A 14 -32.41 -16.99 -28.74
CA VAL A 14 -31.91 -18.35 -28.48
C VAL A 14 -30.38 -18.41 -28.58
N ALA A 15 -29.78 -17.73 -29.55
CA ALA A 15 -28.31 -17.63 -29.65
C ALA A 15 -27.68 -16.89 -28.44
N ALA A 16 -28.37 -15.90 -27.87
CA ALA A 16 -27.90 -15.20 -26.66
C ALA A 16 -27.98 -16.07 -25.40
N VAL A 17 -28.96 -16.99 -25.31
CA VAL A 17 -29.09 -17.95 -24.20
C VAL A 17 -28.02 -19.06 -24.25
N PHE A 18 -27.55 -19.43 -25.45
CA PHE A 18 -26.48 -20.42 -25.62
C PHE A 18 -25.07 -19.82 -25.83
N GLY A 19 -24.96 -18.49 -25.94
CA GLY A 19 -23.69 -17.75 -26.06
C GLY A 19 -23.21 -17.10 -24.76
N ALA A 20 -24.01 -17.16 -23.68
CA ALA A 20 -23.51 -16.84 -22.37
C ALA A 20 -22.48 -17.91 -21.99
N ASN A 21 -21.21 -17.52 -21.83
CA ASN A 21 -20.18 -18.37 -21.26
C ASN A 21 -20.73 -18.98 -19.95
N HIS A 22 -21.15 -20.24 -19.99
CA HIS A 22 -21.36 -21.02 -18.79
C HIS A 22 -19.98 -21.17 -18.17
N MET A 23 -19.64 -20.27 -17.24
CA MET A 23 -18.48 -20.43 -16.37
C MET A 23 -18.57 -21.82 -15.77
N ASN A 24 -17.59 -22.66 -16.08
CA ASN A 24 -17.52 -24.03 -15.60
C ASN A 24 -17.59 -23.99 -14.06
N PRO A 25 -18.57 -24.63 -13.40
CA PRO A 25 -18.64 -24.65 -11.93
C PRO A 25 -17.36 -25.18 -11.27
N ALA A 26 -16.54 -25.94 -12.01
CA ALA A 26 -15.24 -26.42 -11.55
C ALA A 26 -14.17 -25.34 -11.38
N THR A 27 -14.37 -24.10 -11.86
CA THR A 27 -13.44 -22.97 -11.62
C THR A 27 -13.92 -22.03 -10.51
N ARG A 28 -15.09 -22.29 -9.90
CA ARG A 28 -15.45 -21.64 -8.64
C ARG A 28 -14.84 -22.44 -7.51
N MET A 29 -13.63 -22.04 -7.10
CA MET A 29 -13.23 -22.30 -5.73
C MET A 29 -14.25 -21.56 -4.86
N PRO A 30 -15.02 -22.24 -4.00
CA PRO A 30 -15.86 -21.53 -3.07
C PRO A 30 -14.92 -20.68 -2.18
N ALA A 31 -15.36 -19.49 -1.76
CA ALA A 31 -14.49 -18.52 -1.07
C ALA A 31 -13.81 -19.06 0.20
N ASN A 32 -14.31 -20.18 0.74
CA ASN A 32 -13.74 -20.93 1.86
C ASN A 32 -12.64 -21.95 1.46
N LEU A 33 -12.34 -22.09 0.17
CA LEU A 33 -11.31 -22.99 -0.38
C LEU A 33 -10.22 -22.23 -1.15
N GLU A 34 -10.31 -20.91 -1.32
CA GLU A 34 -9.18 -20.13 -1.83
C GLU A 34 -7.98 -20.33 -0.91
N ASN A 35 -6.90 -20.90 -1.46
CA ASN A 35 -5.66 -21.05 -0.70
C ASN A 35 -5.17 -19.65 -0.35
N ARG A 36 -5.08 -19.34 0.95
CA ARG A 36 -4.39 -18.15 1.44
C ARG A 36 -2.97 -18.21 0.88
N LEU A 37 -2.64 -17.30 -0.02
CA LEU A 37 -1.26 -17.13 -0.48
C LEU A 37 -0.49 -16.47 0.66
N VAL A 38 0.22 -17.29 1.42
CA VAL A 38 1.04 -16.81 2.53
C VAL A 38 2.35 -16.23 1.96
N PRO A 39 2.73 -15.02 2.36
CA PRO A 39 4.05 -14.47 2.07
C PRO A 39 5.18 -15.42 2.48
N GLN A 40 6.27 -15.47 1.70
CA GLN A 40 7.42 -16.31 2.06
C GLN A 40 8.37 -15.51 2.95
N GLY A 41 8.59 -16.01 4.17
CA GLY A 41 9.47 -15.46 5.17
C GLY A 41 10.90 -16.02 5.09
N GLN A 42 11.92 -15.19 5.32
CA GLN A 42 13.30 -15.65 5.55
C GLN A 42 14.01 -14.79 6.60
N GLU A 43 14.67 -15.44 7.57
CA GLU A 43 15.54 -14.76 8.53
C GLU A 43 16.92 -14.46 7.92
N ILE A 44 17.43 -13.29 8.23
CA ILE A 44 18.76 -12.83 7.89
C ILE A 44 19.44 -12.33 9.15
N THR A 45 20.53 -12.97 9.54
CA THR A 45 21.33 -12.60 10.70
C THR A 45 22.57 -11.83 10.26
N GLU A 46 23.01 -10.88 11.09
CA GLU A 46 24.36 -10.33 10.99
C GLU A 46 25.42 -11.44 10.95
N LEU A 47 26.38 -11.28 10.04
CA LEU A 47 27.61 -12.06 10.04
C LEU A 47 28.76 -11.12 10.46
N PRO A 48 29.18 -11.16 11.74
CA PRO A 48 30.26 -10.31 12.24
C PRO A 48 31.53 -10.51 11.39
N GLY A 49 32.00 -9.43 10.77
CA GLY A 49 33.25 -9.43 10.01
C GLY A 49 33.17 -9.98 8.57
N THR A 50 31.99 -10.31 8.05
CA THR A 50 31.85 -10.56 6.60
C THR A 50 31.27 -9.35 5.89
N SER A 51 32.00 -8.83 4.90
CA SER A 51 31.56 -7.73 4.06
C SER A 51 30.35 -8.14 3.21
N SER A 52 29.35 -7.26 3.09
CA SER A 52 28.41 -7.36 1.97
C SER A 52 29.23 -7.35 0.66
N PRO A 53 28.82 -8.11 -0.38
CA PRO A 53 29.58 -8.14 -1.64
C PRO A 53 29.58 -6.79 -2.39
N ILE A 54 28.87 -5.76 -1.92
CA ILE A 54 28.57 -4.57 -2.72
C ILE A 54 29.31 -3.30 -2.26
N TYR A 55 29.65 -3.08 -0.99
CA TYR A 55 30.45 -1.89 -0.61
C TYR A 55 30.91 -1.91 0.86
N LEU A 56 32.12 -1.41 1.13
CA LEU A 56 32.64 -1.10 2.46
C LEU A 56 33.05 0.40 2.51
N PRO A 57 32.40 1.25 3.31
CA PRO A 57 32.95 2.56 3.65
C PRO A 57 34.18 2.39 4.54
N THR A 58 35.28 3.08 4.24
CA THR A 58 36.55 2.97 4.98
C THR A 58 36.57 3.72 6.31
N THR A 59 35.50 4.46 6.63
CA THR A 59 35.43 5.35 7.80
C THR A 59 34.01 5.50 8.33
N ARG A 60 33.44 4.48 8.98
CA ARG A 60 32.44 4.66 10.04
C ARG A 60 32.25 3.37 10.84
N GLU A 61 32.19 3.51 12.15
CA GLU A 61 31.84 2.47 13.13
C GLU A 61 30.35 2.09 13.00
N ASP A 62 29.91 1.61 11.83
CA ASP A 62 28.51 1.26 11.58
C ASP A 62 28.43 -0.17 11.01
N ASN A 63 27.61 -1.01 11.64
CA ASN A 63 27.27 -2.33 11.12
C ASN A 63 26.51 -2.19 9.78
N ILE A 64 26.80 -3.06 8.82
CA ILE A 64 26.10 -3.12 7.54
C ILE A 64 25.37 -4.46 7.46
N VAL A 65 24.06 -4.41 7.32
CA VAL A 65 23.21 -5.59 7.17
C VAL A 65 22.60 -5.61 5.78
N LEU A 66 22.76 -6.72 5.06
CA LEU A 66 22.08 -6.95 3.80
C LEU A 66 20.64 -7.41 4.11
N VAL A 67 19.65 -6.57 3.78
CA VAL A 67 18.24 -6.88 4.09
C VAL A 67 17.57 -7.62 2.93
N ASP A 68 17.59 -7.08 1.71
CA ASP A 68 16.97 -7.76 0.55
C ASP A 68 17.48 -7.15 -0.77
N SER A 69 16.98 -7.62 -1.90
CA SER A 69 17.17 -7.05 -3.23
C SER A 69 15.91 -6.32 -3.70
N SER A 70 16.10 -5.20 -4.38
CA SER A 70 15.03 -4.40 -4.96
C SER A 70 15.34 -4.01 -6.42
N LEU A 71 14.35 -4.10 -7.31
CA LEU A 71 14.51 -3.66 -8.71
C LEU A 71 14.48 -2.13 -8.85
N ASN A 72 13.72 -1.42 -7.99
CA ASN A 72 13.50 0.03 -8.09
C ASN A 72 13.94 0.81 -6.82
N GLY A 73 14.70 0.16 -5.93
CA GLY A 73 15.10 0.72 -4.65
C GLY A 73 14.01 0.70 -3.56
N TYR A 74 14.44 0.99 -2.34
CA TYR A 74 13.62 0.97 -1.12
C TYR A 74 12.72 2.20 -1.00
N GLY A 75 11.76 2.43 -1.90
CA GLY A 75 10.69 3.43 -1.71
C GLY A 75 11.10 4.91 -1.55
N MET A 76 12.39 5.25 -1.30
CA MET A 76 12.94 6.59 -1.04
C MET A 76 12.92 7.50 -2.29
N LEU A 77 12.16 7.14 -3.31
CA LEU A 77 11.99 7.91 -4.53
C LEU A 77 11.06 9.12 -4.34
N ALA A 78 10.25 9.11 -3.27
CA ALA A 78 9.32 10.18 -2.93
C ALA A 78 9.58 10.65 -1.49
N GLY A 79 9.55 11.96 -1.27
CA GLY A 79 9.82 12.55 0.05
C GLY A 79 8.68 12.34 1.05
N GLU A 80 7.49 12.01 0.56
CA GLU A 80 6.28 11.86 1.36
C GLU A 80 6.07 10.45 1.88
N THR A 81 6.70 9.46 1.23
CA THR A 81 6.66 8.06 1.67
C THR A 81 7.64 7.83 2.81
N ASN A 82 7.28 6.91 3.71
CA ASN A 82 8.14 6.52 4.82
C ASN A 82 8.49 5.03 4.75
N PRO A 83 9.44 4.59 3.90
CA PRO A 83 9.72 3.17 3.70
C PRO A 83 10.44 2.49 4.87
N LEU A 84 10.95 3.24 5.85
CA LEU A 84 11.66 2.73 7.03
C LEU A 84 11.10 3.39 8.30
N SER A 85 10.53 2.59 9.18
CA SER A 85 10.00 3.03 10.46
C SER A 85 10.77 2.38 11.61
N TRP A 86 10.95 3.13 12.70
CA TRP A 86 11.66 2.69 13.89
C TRP A 86 10.79 2.91 15.12
N ASP A 87 10.62 1.87 15.91
CA ASP A 87 10.05 1.94 17.25
C ASP A 87 11.20 1.93 18.27
N PRO A 88 11.54 3.09 18.85
CA PRO A 88 12.62 3.20 19.83
C PRO A 88 12.31 2.54 21.17
N VAL A 89 11.03 2.34 21.52
CA VAL A 89 10.63 1.79 22.82
C VAL A 89 10.87 0.29 22.85
N ASN A 90 10.50 -0.40 21.77
CA ASN A 90 10.66 -1.85 21.64
C ASN A 90 11.90 -2.24 20.83
N ASN A 91 12.71 -1.27 20.40
CA ASN A 91 13.93 -1.47 19.61
C ASN A 91 13.67 -2.24 18.29
N ARG A 92 12.58 -1.88 17.61
CA ARG A 92 12.11 -2.57 16.40
C ARG A 92 12.29 -1.71 15.16
N PHE A 93 12.63 -2.34 14.04
CA PHE A 93 12.60 -1.70 12.73
C PHE A 93 11.58 -2.38 11.83
N LEU A 94 10.94 -1.58 10.97
CA LEU A 94 10.10 -2.06 9.89
C LEU A 94 10.47 -1.36 8.59
N MET A 95 10.67 -2.14 7.54
CA MET A 95 10.89 -1.67 6.19
C MET A 95 9.79 -2.17 5.26
N GLY A 96 9.31 -1.31 4.37
CA GLY A 96 8.46 -1.65 3.25
C GLY A 96 9.14 -1.26 1.95
N TYR A 97 9.16 -2.15 0.95
CA TYR A 97 9.89 -1.90 -0.29
C TYR A 97 9.32 -2.66 -1.48
N ARG A 98 9.73 -2.24 -2.69
CA ARG A 98 9.43 -2.97 -3.92
C ARG A 98 10.48 -4.06 -4.07
N GLN A 99 10.09 -5.30 -3.85
CA GLN A 99 10.99 -6.44 -3.87
C GLN A 99 11.41 -6.78 -5.30
N TRP A 100 12.66 -7.24 -5.45
CA TRP A 100 13.09 -7.89 -6.67
C TRP A 100 12.38 -9.25 -6.83
N ALA A 101 11.50 -9.36 -7.82
CA ALA A 101 10.78 -10.61 -8.14
C ALA A 101 11.12 -11.15 -9.54
N GLY A 102 12.35 -10.91 -9.99
CA GLY A 102 12.83 -11.22 -11.34
C GLY A 102 12.95 -9.98 -12.23
N THR A 103 13.30 -10.20 -13.50
CA THR A 103 13.74 -9.12 -14.42
C THR A 103 12.60 -8.27 -15.00
N THR A 104 11.35 -8.70 -14.86
CA THR A 104 10.18 -8.04 -15.45
C THR A 104 9.14 -7.58 -14.41
N ALA A 105 9.24 -8.07 -13.18
CA ALA A 105 8.28 -7.78 -12.11
C ALA A 105 8.86 -6.71 -11.18
N SER A 106 8.25 -5.53 -11.19
CA SER A 106 8.79 -4.34 -10.52
C SER A 106 7.91 -3.80 -9.40
N GLY A 107 6.68 -4.31 -9.24
CA GLY A 107 5.72 -3.84 -8.24
C GLY A 107 5.37 -4.85 -7.15
N VAL A 108 6.12 -5.94 -7.03
CA VAL A 108 5.94 -6.86 -5.90
C VAL A 108 6.33 -6.14 -4.62
N ILE A 109 5.45 -6.12 -3.63
CA ILE A 109 5.71 -5.50 -2.32
C ILE A 109 6.36 -6.53 -1.40
N GLY A 110 7.44 -6.14 -0.76
CA GLY A 110 8.07 -6.88 0.33
C GLY A 110 8.19 -6.02 1.57
N ALA A 111 8.49 -6.67 2.69
CA ALA A 111 8.80 -6.01 3.94
C ALA A 111 9.96 -6.71 4.65
N ALA A 112 10.61 -6.00 5.56
CA ALA A 112 11.57 -6.58 6.48
C ALA A 112 11.36 -6.02 7.87
N LEU A 113 11.39 -6.88 8.88
CA LEU A 113 11.21 -6.49 10.29
C LEU A 113 12.40 -6.93 11.13
N SER A 114 12.71 -6.18 12.17
CA SER A 114 13.75 -6.49 13.16
C SER A 114 13.23 -6.24 14.56
N GLU A 115 13.61 -7.12 15.49
CA GLU A 115 13.28 -7.03 16.92
C GLU A 115 14.49 -6.72 17.81
N ASP A 116 15.67 -6.59 17.22
CA ASP A 116 16.94 -6.52 17.93
C ASP A 116 17.74 -5.25 17.57
N GLY A 117 17.04 -4.20 17.16
CA GLY A 117 17.67 -2.92 16.79
C GLY A 117 18.44 -2.98 15.48
N GLY A 118 18.04 -3.86 14.57
CA GLY A 118 18.62 -3.99 13.24
C GLY A 118 19.81 -4.95 13.14
N GLN A 119 20.03 -5.81 14.13
CA GLN A 119 21.07 -6.85 14.08
C GLN A 119 20.64 -8.08 13.27
N SER A 120 19.35 -8.33 13.20
CA SER A 120 18.75 -9.33 12.32
C SER A 120 17.45 -8.81 11.72
N PHE A 121 17.13 -9.32 10.53
CA PHE A 121 15.90 -8.99 9.81
C PHE A 121 15.18 -10.24 9.32
N PHE A 122 13.87 -10.29 9.49
CA PHE A 122 13.00 -11.23 8.82
C PHE A 122 12.38 -10.55 7.61
N THR A 123 12.60 -11.10 6.41
CA THR A 123 12.02 -10.58 5.16
C THR A 123 10.76 -11.32 4.78
N TYR A 124 9.82 -10.61 4.18
CA TYR A 124 8.59 -11.13 3.63
C TYR A 124 8.44 -10.69 2.19
N SER A 125 8.13 -11.65 1.35
CA SER A 125 7.93 -11.44 -0.08
C SER A 125 6.46 -11.43 -0.46
N ASN A 126 6.15 -10.76 -1.57
CA ASN A 126 4.88 -10.91 -2.25
C ASN A 126 3.64 -10.49 -1.44
N LEU A 127 3.76 -9.41 -0.67
CA LEU A 127 2.69 -8.90 0.21
C LEU A 127 1.45 -8.41 -0.54
N ASN A 128 1.59 -8.01 -1.81
CA ASN A 128 0.48 -7.64 -2.68
C ASN A 128 0.03 -8.81 -3.58
N ALA A 129 0.23 -10.06 -3.15
CA ALA A 129 -0.32 -11.24 -3.82
C ALA A 129 -1.84 -11.11 -3.98
N GLY A 130 -2.34 -11.34 -5.20
CA GLY A 130 -3.77 -11.25 -5.50
C GLY A 130 -4.31 -9.83 -5.70
N VAL A 131 -3.47 -8.79 -5.61
CA VAL A 131 -3.87 -7.41 -5.93
C VAL A 131 -3.58 -7.09 -7.39
N GLY A 132 -4.62 -6.65 -8.11
CA GLY A 132 -4.50 -6.29 -9.51
C GLY A 132 -4.09 -7.46 -10.41
N ALA A 133 -4.00 -7.22 -11.72
CA ALA A 133 -3.60 -8.26 -12.68
C ALA A 133 -2.07 -8.37 -12.85
N GLN A 134 -1.30 -7.40 -12.36
CA GLN A 134 0.14 -7.29 -12.63
C GLN A 134 1.01 -7.09 -11.38
N GLN A 135 0.44 -7.06 -10.16
CA GLN A 135 1.18 -6.78 -8.92
C GLN A 135 2.12 -5.57 -9.11
N ALA A 136 1.51 -4.44 -9.42
CA ALA A 136 2.14 -3.19 -9.75
C ALA A 136 2.12 -2.20 -8.56
N GLY A 137 2.49 -2.69 -7.38
CA GLY A 137 2.63 -1.91 -6.15
C GLY A 137 3.72 -0.85 -6.25
N ARG A 138 3.50 0.30 -5.60
CA ARG A 138 4.31 1.52 -5.66
C ARG A 138 4.29 2.23 -4.31
N TYR A 139 5.36 2.97 -4.00
CA TYR A 139 5.43 3.89 -2.86
C TYR A 139 5.09 3.23 -1.50
N PRO A 140 5.68 2.07 -1.15
CA PRO A 140 5.41 1.45 0.14
C PRO A 140 5.93 2.33 1.27
N SER A 141 5.15 2.40 2.33
CA SER A 141 5.49 3.04 3.59
C SER A 141 5.25 2.08 4.74
N ALA A 142 6.13 2.14 5.73
CA ALA A 142 6.13 1.34 6.93
C ALA A 142 5.66 2.17 8.12
N ILE A 143 4.88 1.53 8.99
CA ILE A 143 4.53 2.04 10.32
C ILE A 143 4.90 0.95 11.32
N ALA A 144 5.97 1.19 12.08
CA ALA A 144 6.38 0.33 13.17
C ALA A 144 5.48 0.58 14.38
N THR A 145 4.28 0.00 14.39
CA THR A 145 3.42 0.04 15.60
C THR A 145 4.05 -0.81 16.71
N PRO A 146 3.64 -0.66 17.98
CA PRO A 146 4.21 -1.42 19.08
C PRO A 146 4.17 -2.94 18.88
N ASN A 147 3.08 -3.49 18.35
CA ASN A 147 2.89 -4.95 18.24
C ASN A 147 2.76 -5.43 16.80
N TYR A 148 1.99 -4.75 15.95
CA TYR A 148 1.62 -5.23 14.62
C TYR A 148 2.23 -4.33 13.53
N PRO A 149 3.32 -4.76 12.86
CA PRO A 149 3.95 -3.95 11.81
C PRO A 149 3.00 -3.75 10.63
N LEU A 150 2.82 -2.50 10.20
CA LEU A 150 1.85 -2.11 9.17
C LEU A 150 2.57 -1.56 7.94
N ILE A 151 2.21 -2.05 6.75
CA ILE A 151 2.69 -1.57 5.45
C ILE A 151 1.52 -1.01 4.66
N ILE A 152 1.67 0.19 4.11
CA ILE A 152 0.69 0.86 3.26
C ILE A 152 1.37 1.19 1.92
N TRP A 153 0.68 0.95 0.80
CA TRP A 153 1.21 1.25 -0.53
C TRP A 153 0.10 1.62 -1.51
N ASN A 154 0.51 2.04 -2.69
CA ASN A 154 -0.37 2.23 -3.83
C ASN A 154 -0.22 1.10 -4.85
N GLU A 155 -1.32 0.56 -5.35
CA GLU A 155 -1.32 -0.36 -6.48
C GLU A 155 -1.71 0.37 -7.78
N ASN A 156 -0.92 0.18 -8.83
CA ASN A 156 -1.35 0.53 -10.18
C ASN A 156 -2.23 -0.57 -10.78
N GLY A 157 -3.36 -0.24 -11.39
CA GLY A 157 -4.26 -1.25 -11.96
C GLY A 157 -5.07 -2.05 -10.91
N GLY A 158 -5.21 -1.53 -9.69
CA GLY A 158 -6.11 -2.04 -8.65
C GLY A 158 -7.59 -1.71 -8.89
N GLY A 159 -7.90 -0.90 -9.91
CA GLY A 159 -9.27 -0.60 -10.35
C GLY A 159 -9.91 0.65 -9.73
N GLY A 160 -9.11 1.60 -9.23
CA GLY A 160 -9.58 2.96 -8.90
C GLY A 160 -9.61 3.86 -10.14
N GLY A 161 -10.46 4.87 -10.13
CA GLY A 161 -10.50 5.94 -11.14
C GLY A 161 -10.35 5.51 -12.61
N THR A 162 -9.69 6.36 -13.40
CA THR A 162 -9.39 6.16 -14.83
C THR A 162 -8.09 5.38 -15.06
N TYR A 163 -7.10 5.55 -14.17
CA TYR A 163 -5.76 4.99 -14.31
C TYR A 163 -5.51 3.76 -13.42
N GLY A 164 -6.49 3.36 -12.61
CA GLY A 164 -6.45 2.14 -11.82
C GLY A 164 -5.81 2.30 -10.45
N GLY A 165 -5.52 3.53 -10.00
CA GLY A 165 -4.75 3.78 -8.77
C GLY A 165 -5.54 3.51 -7.49
N ARG A 166 -5.00 2.68 -6.58
CA ARG A 166 -5.64 2.37 -5.29
C ARG A 166 -4.67 2.25 -4.13
N ALA A 167 -5.13 2.55 -2.92
CA ALA A 167 -4.33 2.34 -1.72
C ALA A 167 -4.69 1.01 -1.06
N TYR A 168 -3.66 0.26 -0.66
CA TYR A 168 -3.81 -0.98 0.10
C TYR A 168 -2.94 -0.94 1.35
N TYR A 169 -3.33 -1.71 2.35
CA TYR A 169 -2.51 -2.01 3.51
C TYR A 169 -2.46 -3.51 3.76
N THR A 170 -1.42 -3.92 4.48
CA THR A 170 -1.30 -5.23 5.13
C THR A 170 -0.51 -5.06 6.42
N TYR A 171 -0.63 -6.01 7.31
CA TYR A 171 0.10 -6.04 8.58
C TYR A 171 0.42 -7.48 8.96
N ASP A 172 1.44 -7.68 9.79
CA ASP A 172 1.73 -9.01 10.34
C ASP A 172 0.73 -9.31 11.48
N GLU A 173 -0.15 -10.29 11.27
CA GLU A 173 -1.12 -10.74 12.27
C GLU A 173 -0.43 -11.46 13.45
N GLY A 174 0.79 -11.96 13.22
CA GLY A 174 1.63 -12.63 14.21
C GLY A 174 2.65 -11.71 14.89
N GLU A 175 2.46 -10.39 14.83
CA GLU A 175 3.34 -9.38 15.42
C GLU A 175 4.74 -9.32 14.76
N TYR A 176 5.74 -8.74 15.43
CA TYR A 176 7.13 -8.84 15.00
C TYR A 176 7.62 -10.24 15.39
N GLY A 177 7.80 -11.14 14.42
CA GLY A 177 8.15 -12.52 14.77
C GLY A 177 8.02 -13.60 13.70
N GLY A 178 7.68 -13.26 12.45
CA GLY A 178 7.92 -14.20 11.36
C GLY A 178 6.74 -15.01 10.85
N GLU A 179 5.48 -14.68 11.14
CA GLU A 179 4.37 -15.60 10.85
C GLU A 179 3.60 -15.27 9.57
N ILE A 180 2.61 -14.38 9.63
CA ILE A 180 1.61 -14.26 8.57
C ILE A 180 1.16 -12.81 8.41
N PHE A 181 1.60 -12.19 7.32
CA PHE A 181 0.96 -10.97 6.85
C PHE A 181 -0.47 -11.24 6.39
N ALA A 182 -1.39 -10.40 6.85
CA ALA A 182 -2.77 -10.41 6.42
C ALA A 182 -2.86 -10.23 4.89
N PRO A 183 -3.88 -10.79 4.22
CA PRO A 183 -4.16 -10.47 2.84
C PRO A 183 -4.28 -8.95 2.63
N PRO A 184 -3.77 -8.44 1.50
CA PRO A 184 -3.81 -7.02 1.18
C PRO A 184 -5.26 -6.51 1.18
N THR A 185 -5.53 -5.45 1.94
CA THR A 185 -6.87 -4.88 2.12
C THR A 185 -6.92 -3.46 1.60
N ASP A 186 -7.98 -3.13 0.87
CA ASP A 186 -8.21 -1.80 0.29
C ASP A 186 -8.53 -0.79 1.40
N LEU A 187 -7.97 0.42 1.32
CA LEU A 187 -8.28 1.53 2.24
C LEU A 187 -9.64 2.17 1.94
N SER A 188 -10.23 1.88 0.78
CA SER A 188 -11.51 2.43 0.33
C SER A 188 -12.53 1.36 -0.01
N SER A 189 -13.81 1.74 0.05
CA SER A 189 -14.88 0.95 -0.55
C SER A 189 -14.74 0.89 -2.07
N SER A 190 -15.14 -0.25 -2.64
CA SER A 190 -15.12 -0.48 -4.08
C SER A 190 -16.50 -0.31 -4.72
N PRO A 191 -16.61 0.35 -5.89
CA PRO A 191 -15.55 1.05 -6.64
C PRO A 191 -15.23 2.43 -6.06
N THR A 192 -14.02 2.92 -6.29
CA THR A 192 -13.62 4.32 -6.00
C THR A 192 -13.43 5.06 -7.32
N THR A 193 -13.80 6.34 -7.35
CA THR A 193 -13.63 7.24 -8.50
C THR A 193 -12.24 7.86 -8.59
N ASN A 194 -11.42 7.72 -7.54
CA ASN A 194 -10.17 8.45 -7.39
C ASN A 194 -9.00 7.57 -7.85
N ASP A 195 -8.02 8.17 -8.52
CA ASP A 195 -6.79 7.49 -8.91
C ASP A 195 -5.70 7.75 -7.89
N ILE A 196 -5.76 7.01 -6.79
CA ILE A 196 -4.81 7.17 -5.70
C ILE A 196 -3.38 6.86 -6.19
N TRP A 197 -2.40 7.68 -5.80
CA TRP A 197 -1.02 7.59 -6.31
C TRP A 197 0.06 7.47 -5.23
N GLN A 198 0.39 8.55 -4.52
CA GLN A 198 1.46 8.58 -3.53
C GLN A 198 0.91 8.95 -2.17
N GLY A 199 1.22 8.14 -1.16
CA GLY A 199 0.69 8.26 0.19
C GLY A 199 1.72 8.76 1.19
N SER A 200 1.28 9.59 2.12
CA SER A 200 2.02 10.03 3.29
C SER A 200 1.29 9.57 4.56
N PRO A 201 1.63 8.38 5.08
CA PRO A 201 0.99 7.84 6.27
C PRO A 201 1.69 8.31 7.55
N CYS A 202 0.89 8.55 8.58
CA CYS A 202 1.35 8.78 9.95
C CYS A 202 0.46 7.99 10.94
N VAL A 203 0.99 7.74 12.13
CA VAL A 203 0.30 7.06 13.22
C VAL A 203 0.39 7.91 14.48
N SER A 204 -0.67 7.94 15.28
CA SER A 204 -0.69 8.55 16.60
C SER A 204 -1.45 7.69 17.60
N TYR A 205 -1.14 7.84 18.88
CA TYR A 205 -1.73 7.09 19.98
C TYR A 205 -2.35 8.05 20.99
N ALA A 206 -3.67 8.06 21.09
CA ALA A 206 -4.34 8.91 22.07
C ALA A 206 -4.18 8.35 23.49
N ALA A 207 -4.35 9.23 24.48
CA ALA A 207 -4.19 8.90 25.90
C ALA A 207 -5.18 7.83 26.41
N ASP A 208 -6.29 7.60 25.69
CA ASP A 208 -7.26 6.54 25.97
C ASP A 208 -6.84 5.16 25.41
N GLY A 209 -5.68 5.10 24.75
CA GLY A 209 -5.12 3.90 24.14
C GLY A 209 -5.51 3.71 22.68
N ASN A 210 -6.40 4.53 22.13
CA ASN A 210 -6.80 4.43 20.72
C ASN A 210 -5.61 4.72 19.79
N MET A 211 -5.40 3.86 18.80
CA MET A 211 -4.49 4.12 17.68
C MET A 211 -5.26 4.81 16.56
N TYR A 212 -4.65 5.82 15.95
CA TYR A 212 -5.14 6.48 14.75
C TYR A 212 -4.11 6.32 13.63
N VAL A 213 -4.56 5.78 12.49
CA VAL A 213 -3.76 5.75 11.27
C VAL A 213 -4.37 6.74 10.29
N ASN A 214 -3.56 7.70 9.86
CA ASN A 214 -3.95 8.70 8.87
C ASN A 214 -3.02 8.58 7.68
N THR A 215 -3.54 8.68 6.47
CA THR A 215 -2.69 8.75 5.28
C THR A 215 -3.32 9.67 4.25
N VAL A 216 -2.53 10.62 3.76
CA VAL A 216 -2.96 11.47 2.67
C VAL A 216 -2.39 10.94 1.37
N PHE A 217 -3.26 10.71 0.40
CA PHE A 217 -2.89 10.37 -0.96
C PHE A 217 -3.21 11.48 -1.94
N ALA A 218 -2.33 11.66 -2.93
CA ALA A 218 -2.65 12.44 -4.12
C ALA A 218 -3.48 11.61 -5.11
N ASP A 219 -4.47 12.26 -5.73
CA ASP A 219 -5.11 11.75 -6.95
C ASP A 219 -4.23 12.07 -8.17
N TRP A 220 -4.06 11.08 -9.03
CA TRP A 220 -3.36 11.22 -10.30
C TRP A 220 -4.22 11.94 -11.36
N THR A 221 -5.54 11.82 -11.25
CA THR A 221 -6.49 12.42 -12.18
C THR A 221 -6.73 13.88 -11.84
N ASP A 222 -6.87 14.69 -12.89
CA ASP A 222 -7.20 16.12 -12.80
C ASP A 222 -8.49 16.34 -11.97
N PRO A 223 -8.52 17.26 -10.99
CA PRO A 223 -7.54 18.32 -10.72
C PRO A 223 -6.37 17.94 -9.81
N ARG A 224 -6.19 16.67 -9.42
CA ARG A 224 -5.14 16.17 -8.49
C ARG A 224 -5.34 16.59 -7.04
N ASP A 225 -6.57 16.46 -6.58
CA ASP A 225 -6.96 16.64 -5.18
C ASP A 225 -6.15 15.73 -4.23
N LYS A 226 -6.11 16.11 -2.95
CA LYS A 226 -5.50 15.30 -1.90
C LYS A 226 -6.58 14.74 -0.99
N TYR A 227 -6.54 13.44 -0.75
CA TYR A 227 -7.55 12.72 0.03
C TYR A 227 -6.93 12.14 1.30
N LEU A 228 -7.55 12.42 2.45
CA LEU A 228 -7.24 11.80 3.73
C LEU A 228 -8.04 10.51 3.89
N PHE A 229 -7.33 9.42 4.12
CA PHE A 229 -7.86 8.16 4.60
C PHE A 229 -7.54 8.05 6.09
N ARG A 230 -8.51 7.56 6.85
CA ARG A 230 -8.38 7.42 8.31
C ARG A 230 -8.93 6.08 8.77
N SER A 231 -8.22 5.47 9.71
CA SER A 231 -8.72 4.38 10.55
C SER A 231 -8.39 4.67 12.01
N ASN A 232 -9.17 4.08 12.92
CA ASN A 232 -8.90 4.10 14.34
C ASN A 232 -9.25 2.74 14.97
N THR A 233 -8.67 2.49 16.13
CA THR A 233 -9.01 1.36 16.99
C THR A 233 -9.81 1.82 18.20
N GLU A 234 -10.39 0.86 18.93
CA GLU A 234 -11.04 1.07 20.23
C GLU A 234 -10.14 0.46 21.32
N GLY A 235 -9.27 1.29 21.89
CA GLY A 235 -8.13 0.90 22.71
C GLY A 235 -6.90 0.54 21.88
N ALA A 236 -5.93 -0.10 22.52
CA ALA A 236 -4.73 -0.59 21.85
C ALA A 236 -5.13 -1.55 20.72
N TRP A 237 -4.45 -1.46 19.58
CA TRP A 237 -4.75 -2.34 18.45
C TRP A 237 -4.57 -3.81 18.84
N ASP A 238 -5.57 -4.62 18.51
CA ASP A 238 -5.71 -6.04 18.88
C ASP A 238 -5.35 -7.01 17.73
N GLY A 239 -4.78 -6.49 16.64
CA GLY A 239 -4.41 -7.29 15.47
C GLY A 239 -5.59 -7.65 14.56
N LEU A 240 -6.78 -7.10 14.79
CA LEU A 240 -7.89 -7.22 13.84
C LEU A 240 -7.75 -6.27 12.65
N PRO A 241 -8.36 -6.57 11.49
CA PRO A 241 -8.31 -5.69 10.33
C PRO A 241 -8.82 -4.28 10.65
N LEU A 242 -8.05 -3.28 10.25
CA LEU A 242 -8.40 -1.87 10.39
C LEU A 242 -9.64 -1.53 9.54
N THR A 243 -10.60 -0.86 10.16
CA THR A 243 -11.79 -0.34 9.48
C THR A 243 -11.50 1.07 8.99
N TRP A 244 -11.50 1.26 7.67
CA TRP A 244 -11.22 2.56 7.06
C TRP A 244 -12.50 3.36 6.83
N GLN A 245 -12.44 4.64 7.17
CA GLN A 245 -13.51 5.60 6.88
C GLN A 245 -13.49 6.01 5.41
N PRO A 246 -14.63 6.43 4.83
CA PRO A 246 -14.65 7.05 3.52
C PRO A 246 -13.65 8.21 3.44
N PRO A 247 -12.87 8.34 2.35
CA PRO A 247 -11.85 9.36 2.24
C PRO A 247 -12.47 10.76 2.23
N VAL A 248 -11.77 11.71 2.85
CA VAL A 248 -12.16 13.13 2.92
C VAL A 248 -11.21 13.95 2.06
N VAL A 249 -11.73 14.94 1.32
CA VAL A 249 -10.90 15.90 0.59
C VAL A 249 -10.15 16.77 1.60
N MET A 250 -8.81 16.69 1.61
CA MET A 250 -7.93 17.56 2.38
C MET A 250 -7.54 18.83 1.63
N LEU A 251 -7.44 18.73 0.30
CA LEU A 251 -7.11 19.84 -0.57
C LEU A 251 -7.85 19.68 -1.89
N ASP A 252 -8.58 20.73 -2.26
CA ASP A 252 -9.28 20.86 -3.54
C ASP A 252 -8.41 21.73 -4.45
N GLN A 253 -7.70 21.09 -5.37
CA GLN A 253 -6.68 21.76 -6.18
C GLN A 253 -7.27 22.85 -7.07
N ALA A 254 -8.42 22.56 -7.68
CA ALA A 254 -9.08 23.49 -8.59
C ALA A 254 -9.58 24.73 -7.85
N ARG A 255 -10.10 24.57 -6.63
CA ARG A 255 -10.65 25.67 -5.85
C ARG A 255 -9.59 26.48 -5.11
N GLU A 256 -8.60 25.82 -4.52
CA GLU A 256 -7.66 26.45 -3.57
C GLU A 256 -6.40 26.96 -4.24
N PHE A 257 -5.97 26.30 -5.32
CA PHE A 257 -4.76 26.67 -6.07
C PHE A 257 -5.04 27.14 -7.49
N LEU A 258 -6.31 27.17 -7.92
CA LEU A 258 -6.69 27.40 -9.31
C LEU A 258 -5.90 26.48 -10.25
N GLY A 259 -5.55 25.30 -9.76
CA GLY A 259 -4.74 24.34 -10.47
C GLY A 259 -5.59 23.52 -11.41
N ASP A 260 -5.07 23.36 -12.62
CA ASP A 260 -5.41 22.23 -13.48
C ASP A 260 -4.14 21.38 -13.65
N ALA A 261 -4.26 20.18 -14.21
CA ALA A 261 -3.13 19.28 -14.41
C ALA A 261 -2.00 19.86 -15.28
N SER A 262 -2.17 21.04 -15.88
CA SER A 262 -1.27 21.70 -16.82
C SER A 262 -0.77 23.10 -16.41
N SER A 263 -1.42 23.75 -15.44
CA SER A 263 -1.13 25.10 -14.96
C SER A 263 -1.39 25.18 -13.45
N ASN A 264 -0.47 25.83 -12.72
CA ASN A 264 -0.40 25.85 -11.25
C ASN A 264 -0.25 24.44 -10.63
N TYR A 265 0.89 24.21 -10.00
CA TYR A 265 1.27 22.89 -9.48
C TYR A 265 1.22 22.88 -7.95
N THR A 266 0.79 21.75 -7.37
CA THR A 266 1.11 21.39 -5.98
C THR A 266 1.86 20.07 -5.92
N SER A 267 2.78 19.96 -4.96
CA SER A 267 3.41 18.71 -4.57
C SER A 267 2.39 17.71 -4.04
N ASN A 268 2.83 16.48 -3.77
CA ASN A 268 2.07 15.63 -2.87
C ASN A 268 2.01 16.27 -1.48
N GLY A 269 1.06 15.80 -0.68
CA GLY A 269 0.89 16.28 0.68
C GLY A 269 1.72 15.48 1.66
N ALA A 270 2.46 16.17 2.53
CA ALA A 270 3.08 15.58 3.71
C ALA A 270 2.17 15.78 4.91
N LEU A 271 1.90 14.70 5.65
CA LEU A 271 1.06 14.71 6.84
C LEU A 271 1.86 14.21 8.05
N ASP A 272 1.72 14.90 9.17
CA ASP A 272 2.09 14.36 10.48
C ASP A 272 1.12 14.83 11.55
N ILE A 273 0.78 13.94 12.48
CA ILE A 273 -0.16 14.18 13.59
C ILE A 273 0.43 13.52 14.83
N ASN A 274 0.57 14.29 15.91
CA ASN A 274 1.07 13.78 17.18
C ASN A 274 -0.04 13.14 18.04
N ASP A 275 0.37 12.57 19.18
CA ASP A 275 -0.51 11.88 20.12
C ASP A 275 -1.59 12.77 20.77
N ASP A 276 -1.38 14.08 20.81
CA ASP A 276 -2.39 15.06 21.25
C ASP A 276 -3.43 15.38 20.17
N GLY A 277 -3.32 14.73 18.99
CA GLY A 277 -4.18 14.98 17.83
C GLY A 277 -3.87 16.30 17.11
N VAL A 278 -2.73 16.92 17.40
CA VAL A 278 -2.26 18.15 16.76
C VAL A 278 -1.28 17.78 15.65
N GLY A 279 -1.49 18.32 14.46
CA GLY A 279 -0.68 17.97 13.31
C GLY A 279 -0.59 19.07 12.26
N TYR A 280 0.13 18.76 11.19
CA TYR A 280 0.22 19.60 10.01
C TYR A 280 -0.07 18.79 8.75
N PHE A 281 -0.60 19.49 7.76
CA PHE A 281 -0.67 19.03 6.39
C PHE A 281 -0.02 20.10 5.53
N VAL A 282 0.99 19.71 4.76
CA VAL A 282 1.78 20.66 3.96
C VAL A 282 1.83 20.21 2.52
N VAL A 283 1.57 21.16 1.62
CA VAL A 283 1.92 21.08 0.20
C VAL A 283 2.79 22.27 -0.15
N THR A 284 3.66 22.08 -1.13
CA THR A 284 4.35 23.19 -1.79
C THR A 284 3.74 23.37 -3.16
N GLY A 285 3.56 24.61 -3.59
CA GLY A 285 3.00 24.89 -4.91
C GLY A 285 3.60 26.12 -5.54
N TYR A 286 3.39 26.23 -6.85
CA TYR A 286 3.69 27.46 -7.59
C TYR A 286 2.49 27.84 -8.46
N TRP A 287 2.31 29.13 -8.61
CA TRP A 287 1.39 29.70 -9.59
C TRP A 287 2.15 30.12 -10.84
N ASN A 288 1.59 29.81 -11.99
CA ASN A 288 1.99 30.35 -13.26
C ASN A 288 1.04 31.50 -13.57
N ASP A 289 1.55 32.73 -13.45
CA ASP A 289 0.82 33.97 -13.72
C ASP A 289 0.48 34.15 -15.21
#